data_AF-A0A1J9QGF7-F1
#
_entry.id   AF-A0A1J9QGF7-F1
#
_cell.length_a   1.000
_cell.length_b   1.000
_cell.length_c   1.000
_cell.angle_alpha   90.00
_cell.angle_beta   90.00
_cell.angle_gamma   90.00
#
_symmetry.space_group_name_H-M   'P 1'
#
loop_
_entity.id
_entity.type
_entity.pdbx_description
1 polymer ?
#
loop_
_entity_poly.entity_id
_entity_poly.type
_entity_poly.pdbx_seq_one_letter_code
_entity_poly.pdbx_strand_id
1 'polypeptide(L)'
;MDPGKQFGSALPWAEPAWYSGRPSPYYNESHFRLRDAVRKWTEENVLDKTEEWRAAGKVPDEVYLKCARDGLLLPIAFGKSIPEEFAHYPIIGGIKASEWNGFHDLVLWDELYRGGAISSVFVGLTVGAPPIRQFASSWLQKKILPEILSGQKRICLAVTEPACGSDVRNLTTKAEKSACGKYYVVNGEKKISFSGTQVSSTAVRTGGPGAEGISFLLIPRMAGIRTRKIEIGADGLSATTYVIFEDVKVPAEYLVGSEGQGFRYVMSNFNHERLWIAFQTLRNARICLQDAMAWAMKREAFGVKLIEQPVVRHKFGSMAKEVEALQAWTEQIVYELDHMSYQDGNRQLGGVTALLKVKGGQMNKYVADNCVQIMG
;
A
#
# COMPACT_ATOMS: atom_id res chain seq x y z
N MET A 1 -6.29 6.19 27.65
CA MET A 1 -5.79 7.55 27.30
C MET A 1 -6.78 8.59 27.77
N ASP A 2 -6.28 9.78 28.11
CA ASP A 2 -7.10 10.93 28.53
C ASP A 2 -7.80 11.57 27.31
N PRO A 3 -9.15 11.52 27.20
CA PRO A 3 -9.89 12.18 26.14
C PRO A 3 -9.64 13.69 26.18
N GLY A 4 -8.79 14.20 25.30
CA GLY A 4 -8.43 15.62 25.24
C GLY A 4 -6.93 15.90 25.16
N LYS A 5 -6.07 14.91 25.42
CA LYS A 5 -4.62 15.09 25.26
C LYS A 5 -4.24 15.08 23.77
N GLN A 6 -3.71 16.20 23.29
CA GLN A 6 -3.18 16.33 21.94
C GLN A 6 -2.02 15.36 21.70
N PHE A 7 -2.12 14.56 20.63
CA PHE A 7 -1.05 13.70 20.14
C PHE A 7 -0.50 14.21 18.80
N GLY A 8 0.81 14.11 18.60
CA GLY A 8 1.47 14.55 17.37
C GLY A 8 1.66 16.07 17.29
N SER A 9 1.71 16.58 16.06
CA SER A 9 1.96 18.01 15.81
C SER A 9 0.82 18.90 16.31
N ALA A 10 1.19 20.05 16.90
CA ALA A 10 0.24 21.08 17.29
C ALA A 10 -0.19 22.03 16.16
N LEU A 11 0.41 21.89 14.98
CA LEU A 11 0.08 22.72 13.83
C LEU A 11 -1.30 22.35 13.28
N PRO A 12 -2.11 23.34 12.86
CA PRO A 12 -3.41 23.07 12.25
C PRO A 12 -3.32 22.09 11.08
N TRP A 13 -4.21 21.10 11.08
CA TRP A 13 -4.39 20.07 10.03
C TRP A 13 -3.20 19.12 9.79
N ALA A 14 -2.11 19.26 10.56
CA ALA A 14 -0.97 18.33 10.51
C ALA A 14 -1.34 16.92 10.98
N GLU A 15 -2.31 16.81 11.89
CA GLU A 15 -2.83 15.54 12.40
C GLU A 15 -4.36 15.48 12.21
N PRO A 16 -4.94 14.27 12.04
CA PRO A 16 -6.38 14.12 11.92
C PRO A 16 -7.10 14.44 13.24
N ALA A 17 -8.35 14.87 13.14
CA ALA A 17 -9.14 15.42 14.25
C ALA A 17 -9.15 14.56 15.53
N TRP A 18 -9.19 13.23 15.40
CA TRP A 18 -9.26 12.31 16.55
C TRP A 18 -7.95 12.25 17.37
N TYR A 19 -6.82 12.72 16.83
CA TYR A 19 -5.55 12.83 17.58
C TYR A 19 -5.61 13.92 18.65
N SER A 20 -6.45 14.93 18.48
CA SER A 20 -6.63 16.02 19.42
C SER A 20 -7.80 15.79 20.39
N GLY A 21 -8.19 14.53 20.60
CA GLY A 21 -9.28 14.15 21.51
C GLY A 21 -10.68 14.53 21.02
N ARG A 22 -10.86 14.92 19.75
CA ARG A 22 -12.19 15.15 19.19
C ARG A 22 -12.95 13.83 19.14
N PRO A 23 -14.26 13.81 19.48
CA PRO A 23 -15.05 12.59 19.51
C PRO A 23 -15.14 11.98 18.11
N SER A 24 -15.04 10.65 18.05
CA SER A 24 -15.24 9.87 16.83
C SER A 24 -15.89 8.53 17.18
N PRO A 25 -16.86 8.06 16.37
CA PRO A 25 -17.45 6.74 16.56
C PRO A 25 -16.54 5.59 16.07
N TYR A 26 -15.45 5.92 15.36
CA TYR A 26 -14.62 4.94 14.64
C TYR A 26 -13.42 4.44 15.43
N TYR A 27 -12.88 5.29 16.32
CA TYR A 27 -11.62 5.02 17.01
C TYR A 27 -11.87 4.68 18.48
N ASN A 28 -11.09 3.73 18.99
CA ASN A 28 -11.16 3.23 20.35
C ASN A 28 -9.73 2.97 20.90
N GLU A 29 -9.62 2.40 22.09
CA GLU A 29 -8.33 2.14 22.76
C GLU A 29 -7.33 1.33 21.93
N SER A 30 -7.75 0.31 21.19
CA SER A 30 -6.83 -0.50 20.39
C SER A 30 -6.22 0.30 19.24
N HIS A 31 -6.99 1.19 18.62
CA HIS A 31 -6.47 2.12 17.59
C HIS A 31 -5.44 3.10 18.16
N PHE A 32 -5.68 3.60 19.38
CA PHE A 32 -4.73 4.49 20.05
C PHE A 32 -3.41 3.77 20.40
N ARG A 33 -3.48 2.52 20.91
CA ARG A 33 -2.28 1.71 21.16
C ARG A 33 -1.49 1.44 19.89
N LEU A 34 -2.19 1.12 18.79
CA LEU A 34 -1.57 0.91 17.49
C LEU A 34 -0.87 2.17 17.00
N ARG A 35 -1.56 3.32 17.01
CA ARG A 35 -1.00 4.62 16.60
C ARG A 35 0.31 4.92 17.33
N ASP A 36 0.30 4.84 18.66
CA ASP A 36 1.48 5.15 19.47
C ASP A 36 2.65 4.22 19.17
N ALA A 37 2.38 2.91 19.02
CA ALA A 37 3.40 1.92 18.72
C ALA A 37 4.01 2.11 17.33
N VAL A 38 3.18 2.36 16.31
CA VAL A 38 3.63 2.57 14.93
C VAL A 38 4.35 3.91 14.79
N ARG A 39 3.85 4.99 15.42
CA ARG A 39 4.54 6.30 15.47
C ARG A 39 5.97 6.14 15.98
N LYS A 40 6.11 5.53 17.16
CA LYS A 40 7.41 5.29 17.80
C LYS A 40 8.31 4.46 16.89
N TRP A 41 7.77 3.39 16.29
CA TRP A 41 8.54 2.54 15.39
C TRP A 41 9.02 3.32 14.16
N THR A 42 8.17 4.11 13.53
CA THR A 42 8.52 4.91 12.34
C THR A 42 9.60 5.95 12.67
N GLU A 43 9.49 6.65 13.79
CA GLU A 43 10.49 7.63 14.24
C GLU A 43 11.85 6.98 14.50
N GLU A 44 11.90 5.87 15.24
CA GLU A 44 13.16 5.19 15.59
C GLU A 44 13.81 4.45 14.40
N ASN A 45 13.00 3.98 13.45
CA ASN A 45 13.48 3.02 12.44
C ASN A 45 13.59 3.59 11.04
N VAL A 46 12.89 4.67 10.71
CA VAL A 46 12.72 5.15 9.33
C VAL A 46 13.08 6.63 9.16
N LEU A 47 12.51 7.50 10.00
CA LEU A 47 12.42 8.94 9.72
C LEU A 47 13.77 9.59 9.36
N ASP A 48 14.82 9.31 10.13
CA ASP A 48 16.14 9.92 9.94
C ASP A 48 17.04 9.18 8.93
N LYS A 49 16.57 8.06 8.35
CA LYS A 49 17.37 7.19 7.47
C LYS A 49 17.01 7.29 5.99
N THR A 50 15.87 7.92 5.68
CA THR A 50 15.31 7.98 4.33
C THR A 50 16.28 8.59 3.31
N GLU A 51 17.04 9.62 3.68
CA GLU A 51 17.98 10.26 2.76
C GLU A 51 19.19 9.38 2.45
N GLU A 52 19.72 8.68 3.46
CA GLU A 52 20.78 7.68 3.29
C GLU A 52 20.31 6.56 2.35
N TRP A 53 19.09 6.06 2.54
CA TRP A 53 18.54 5.00 1.69
C TRP A 53 18.33 5.48 0.25
N ARG A 54 17.91 6.73 0.05
CA ARG A 54 17.78 7.33 -1.29
C ARG A 54 19.12 7.40 -1.99
N ALA A 55 20.15 7.87 -1.30
CA ALA A 55 21.51 7.91 -1.83
C ALA A 55 22.04 6.51 -2.17
N ALA A 56 21.71 5.50 -1.36
CA ALA A 56 22.04 4.09 -1.62
C ALA A 56 21.16 3.43 -2.70
N GLY A 57 20.06 4.07 -3.11
CA GLY A 57 19.10 3.57 -4.09
C GLY A 57 18.31 2.33 -3.64
N LYS A 58 18.35 1.96 -2.35
CA LYS A 58 17.62 0.83 -1.75
C LYS A 58 17.45 0.99 -0.24
N VAL A 59 16.38 0.41 0.28
CA VAL A 59 16.23 0.17 1.73
C VAL A 59 16.96 -1.12 2.12
N PRO A 60 17.75 -1.15 3.21
CA PRO A 60 18.44 -2.36 3.67
C PRO A 60 17.49 -3.54 3.95
N ASP A 61 17.95 -4.77 3.67
CA ASP A 61 17.13 -5.97 3.86
C ASP A 61 16.84 -6.25 5.33
N GLU A 62 17.72 -5.86 6.26
CA GLU A 62 17.45 -6.02 7.69
C GLU A 62 16.22 -5.22 8.17
N VAL A 63 15.85 -4.14 7.47
CA VAL A 63 14.66 -3.34 7.80
C VAL A 63 13.40 -4.19 7.58
N TYR A 64 13.33 -4.92 6.46
CA TYR A 64 12.17 -5.78 6.17
C TYR A 64 12.05 -6.95 7.16
N LEU A 65 13.18 -7.57 7.52
CA LEU A 65 13.22 -8.60 8.56
C LEU A 65 12.82 -8.04 9.93
N LYS A 66 13.18 -6.79 10.23
CA LYS A 66 12.75 -6.10 11.45
C LYS A 66 11.25 -5.85 11.44
N CYS A 67 10.66 -5.45 10.31
CA CYS A 67 9.21 -5.32 10.17
C CYS A 67 8.47 -6.63 10.47
N ALA A 68 9.05 -7.78 10.08
CA ALA A 68 8.50 -9.09 10.42
C ALA A 68 8.50 -9.34 11.93
N ARG A 69 9.67 -9.15 12.56
CA ARG A 69 9.85 -9.37 14.01
C ARG A 69 8.96 -8.45 14.85
N ASP A 70 8.83 -7.19 14.43
CA ASP A 70 8.11 -6.16 15.19
C ASP A 70 6.59 -6.17 14.91
N GLY A 71 6.10 -7.09 14.06
CA GLY A 71 4.67 -7.33 13.87
C GLY A 71 3.98 -6.41 12.86
N LEU A 72 4.69 -5.95 11.82
CA LEU A 72 4.13 -5.13 10.75
C LEU A 72 3.65 -5.94 9.54
N LEU A 73 4.33 -7.05 9.21
CA LEU A 73 4.04 -7.77 7.94
C LEU A 73 2.66 -8.43 7.92
N LEU A 74 2.19 -8.99 9.05
CA LEU A 74 0.88 -9.61 9.11
C LEU A 74 -0.25 -8.60 8.83
N PRO A 75 -0.37 -7.48 9.56
CA PRO A 75 -1.30 -6.41 9.22
C PRO A 75 -1.27 -5.99 7.74
N ILE A 76 -0.07 -5.78 7.19
CA ILE A 76 0.11 -5.31 5.82
C ILE A 76 -0.37 -6.34 4.78
N ALA A 77 -0.16 -7.62 5.03
CA ALA A 77 -0.58 -8.70 4.11
C ALA A 77 -2.11 -8.93 4.13
N PHE A 78 -2.77 -8.64 5.25
CA PHE A 78 -4.18 -8.95 5.47
C PHE A 78 -5.11 -7.73 5.35
N GLY A 79 -4.57 -6.52 5.53
CA GLY A 79 -5.31 -5.26 5.42
C GLY A 79 -6.41 -5.17 6.48
N LYS A 80 -7.66 -5.14 6.03
CA LYS A 80 -8.85 -4.88 6.86
C LYS A 80 -9.07 -5.86 8.03
N SER A 81 -8.75 -7.15 7.89
CA SER A 81 -9.09 -8.16 8.89
C SER A 81 -8.05 -9.27 8.97
N ILE A 82 -7.68 -9.67 10.18
CA ILE A 82 -6.70 -10.74 10.44
C ILE A 82 -7.45 -11.99 10.94
N PRO A 83 -7.42 -13.12 10.21
CA PRO A 83 -8.04 -14.35 10.67
C PRO A 83 -7.32 -14.93 11.89
N GLU A 84 -8.08 -15.54 12.81
CA GLU A 84 -7.57 -16.07 14.08
C GLU A 84 -6.47 -17.14 13.90
N GLU A 85 -6.51 -17.90 12.81
CA GLU A 85 -5.47 -18.88 12.48
C GLU A 85 -4.07 -18.27 12.30
N PHE A 86 -3.99 -16.96 12.06
CA PHE A 86 -2.74 -16.19 11.97
C PHE A 86 -2.40 -15.41 13.25
N ALA A 87 -3.20 -15.52 14.33
CA ALA A 87 -3.00 -14.78 15.57
C ALA A 87 -1.68 -15.12 16.31
N HIS A 88 -1.00 -16.20 15.91
CA HIS A 88 0.32 -16.57 16.42
C HIS A 88 1.46 -15.70 15.87
N TYR A 89 1.24 -14.95 14.77
CA TYR A 89 2.19 -13.96 14.28
C TYR A 89 2.08 -12.66 15.09
N PRO A 90 3.19 -11.94 15.30
CA PRO A 90 3.16 -10.69 16.04
C PRO A 90 2.36 -9.62 15.30
N ILE A 91 1.63 -8.80 16.07
CA ILE A 91 0.99 -7.57 15.61
C ILE A 91 1.53 -6.44 16.49
N ILE A 92 2.08 -5.40 15.85
CA ILE A 92 2.66 -4.26 16.55
C ILE A 92 1.63 -3.59 17.49
N GLY A 93 2.09 -3.08 18.62
CA GLY A 93 1.22 -2.43 19.62
C GLY A 93 0.41 -3.41 20.48
N GLY A 94 0.71 -4.71 20.41
CA GLY A 94 0.05 -5.74 21.22
C GLY A 94 -1.43 -5.92 20.88
N ILE A 95 -1.83 -5.56 19.66
CA ILE A 95 -3.20 -5.69 19.18
C ILE A 95 -3.51 -7.16 18.90
N LYS A 96 -4.66 -7.63 19.37
CA LYS A 96 -5.11 -9.00 19.06
C LYS A 96 -5.70 -9.06 17.66
N ALA A 97 -5.61 -10.21 17.00
CA ALA A 97 -6.27 -10.43 15.70
C ALA A 97 -7.78 -10.13 15.78
N SER A 98 -8.43 -10.49 16.88
CA SER A 98 -9.85 -10.19 17.16
C SER A 98 -10.19 -8.71 17.36
N GLU A 99 -9.21 -7.86 17.69
CA GLU A 99 -9.40 -6.40 17.81
C GLU A 99 -9.24 -5.70 16.44
N TRP A 100 -8.56 -6.34 15.48
CA TRP A 100 -8.16 -5.72 14.22
C TRP A 100 -9.33 -5.52 13.25
N ASN A 101 -9.46 -4.32 12.69
CA ASN A 101 -10.49 -3.93 11.73
C ASN A 101 -9.94 -2.95 10.67
N GLY A 102 -10.79 -2.44 9.77
CA GLY A 102 -10.39 -1.52 8.72
C GLY A 102 -9.80 -0.19 9.24
N PHE A 103 -10.21 0.27 10.41
CA PHE A 103 -9.63 1.46 11.03
C PHE A 103 -8.22 1.21 11.58
N HIS A 104 -7.88 -0.01 12.01
CA HIS A 104 -6.50 -0.36 12.33
C HIS A 104 -5.61 -0.32 11.09
N ASP A 105 -6.10 -0.80 9.94
CA ASP A 105 -5.39 -0.71 8.66
C ASP A 105 -5.15 0.77 8.27
N LEU A 106 -6.18 1.62 8.38
CA LEU A 106 -6.03 3.07 8.17
C LEU A 106 -4.97 3.68 9.10
N VAL A 107 -5.03 3.43 10.41
CA VAL A 107 -4.08 3.98 11.40
C VAL A 107 -2.65 3.50 11.14
N LEU A 108 -2.48 2.21 10.83
CA LEU A 108 -1.18 1.64 10.50
C LEU A 108 -0.52 2.41 9.35
N TRP A 109 -1.24 2.56 8.23
CA TRP A 109 -0.69 3.25 7.07
C TRP A 109 -0.48 4.74 7.34
N ASP A 110 -1.44 5.39 7.99
CA ASP A 110 -1.37 6.79 8.37
C ASP A 110 -0.08 7.11 9.16
N GLU A 111 0.34 6.23 10.07
CA GLU A 111 1.56 6.40 10.84
C GLU A 111 2.84 5.97 10.11
N LEU A 112 2.78 4.89 9.33
CA LEU A 112 3.91 4.43 8.52
C LEU A 112 4.32 5.47 7.46
N TYR A 113 3.34 6.11 6.80
CA TYR A 113 3.61 7.06 5.72
C TYR A 113 4.32 8.34 6.15
N ARG A 114 4.39 8.62 7.45
CA ARG A 114 5.17 9.73 7.99
C ARG A 114 6.67 9.61 7.72
N GLY A 115 7.19 8.39 7.57
CA GLY A 115 8.62 8.15 7.36
C GLY A 115 9.11 8.40 5.93
N GLY A 116 8.23 8.71 4.96
CA GLY A 116 8.59 9.02 3.56
C GLY A 116 9.03 7.81 2.71
N ALA A 117 9.86 6.90 3.25
CA ALA A 117 10.43 5.75 2.52
C ALA A 117 9.56 4.48 2.51
N ILE A 118 8.52 4.44 3.34
CA ILE A 118 7.88 3.18 3.73
C ILE A 118 7.12 2.48 2.58
N SER A 119 6.66 3.26 1.60
CA SER A 119 6.00 2.76 0.38
C SER A 119 6.85 1.72 -0.33
N SER A 120 8.16 1.99 -0.44
CA SER A 120 9.12 1.13 -1.12
C SER A 120 9.31 -0.22 -0.43
N VAL A 121 9.08 -0.29 0.89
CA VAL A 121 9.29 -1.50 1.69
C VAL A 121 8.11 -2.46 1.56
N PHE A 122 6.89 -1.93 1.53
CA PHE A 122 5.68 -2.74 1.71
C PHE A 122 4.81 -2.91 0.48
N VAL A 123 4.97 -2.09 -0.56
CA VAL A 123 4.10 -2.13 -1.76
C VAL A 123 3.92 -3.55 -2.30
N GLY A 124 5.01 -4.32 -2.43
CA GLY A 124 4.95 -5.68 -2.94
C GLY A 124 4.10 -6.61 -2.09
N LEU A 125 4.18 -6.48 -0.76
CA LEU A 125 3.39 -7.27 0.18
C LEU A 125 1.91 -6.89 0.11
N THR A 126 1.61 -5.58 0.16
CA THR A 126 0.25 -5.05 0.14
C THR A 126 -0.55 -5.54 -1.06
N VAL A 127 0.06 -5.60 -2.25
CA VAL A 127 -0.65 -5.99 -3.48
C VAL A 127 -0.39 -7.43 -3.93
N GLY A 128 0.72 -8.03 -3.51
CA GLY A 128 1.15 -9.35 -3.97
C GLY A 128 0.63 -10.51 -3.12
N ALA A 129 0.45 -10.31 -1.81
CA ALA A 129 -0.08 -11.33 -0.90
C ALA A 129 -1.58 -11.60 -1.05
N PRO A 130 -2.47 -10.62 -1.33
CA PRO A 130 -3.90 -10.89 -1.29
C PRO A 130 -4.39 -11.93 -2.32
N PRO A 131 -3.90 -11.98 -3.58
CA PRO A 131 -4.27 -13.07 -4.49
C PRO A 131 -3.97 -14.46 -3.92
N ILE A 132 -2.87 -14.58 -3.19
CA ILE A 132 -2.44 -15.84 -2.57
C ILE A 132 -3.34 -16.19 -1.39
N ARG A 133 -3.50 -15.28 -0.42
CA ARG A 133 -4.32 -15.57 0.77
C ARG A 133 -5.78 -15.89 0.42
N GLN A 134 -6.28 -15.34 -0.69
CA GLN A 134 -7.68 -15.43 -1.03
C GLN A 134 -8.01 -16.59 -1.98
N PHE A 135 -7.14 -16.86 -2.96
CA PHE A 135 -7.47 -17.77 -4.05
C PHE A 135 -6.52 -18.96 -4.18
N ALA A 136 -5.33 -18.92 -3.56
CA ALA A 136 -4.41 -20.05 -3.65
C ALA A 136 -4.97 -21.27 -2.91
N SER A 137 -4.57 -22.47 -3.35
CA SER A 137 -4.89 -23.72 -2.66
C SER A 137 -4.34 -23.71 -1.23
N SER A 138 -4.96 -24.47 -0.32
CA SER A 138 -4.49 -24.57 1.08
C SER A 138 -3.04 -25.06 1.18
N TRP A 139 -2.61 -25.93 0.26
CA TRP A 139 -1.21 -26.35 0.17
C TRP A 139 -0.28 -25.18 -0.17
N LEU A 140 -0.62 -24.38 -1.19
CA LEU A 140 0.21 -23.26 -1.62
C LEU A 140 0.26 -22.16 -0.55
N GLN A 141 -0.86 -21.87 0.10
CA GLN A 141 -0.92 -20.92 1.22
C GLN A 141 -0.01 -21.36 2.39
N LYS A 142 -0.12 -22.61 2.83
CA LYS A 142 0.72 -23.17 3.92
C LYS A 142 2.20 -23.15 3.58
N LYS A 143 2.55 -23.27 2.28
CA LYS A 143 3.92 -23.22 1.81
C LYS A 143 4.50 -21.80 1.83
N ILE A 144 3.76 -20.81 1.31
CA ILE A 144 4.33 -19.49 0.99
C ILE A 144 4.06 -18.42 2.06
N LEU A 145 2.90 -18.45 2.72
CA LEU A 145 2.54 -17.41 3.70
C LEU A 145 3.55 -17.34 4.86
N PRO A 146 4.04 -18.45 5.45
CA PRO A 146 5.06 -18.37 6.50
C PRO A 146 6.36 -17.71 6.03
N GLU A 147 6.81 -17.98 4.81
CA GLU A 147 8.03 -17.39 4.25
C GLU A 147 7.88 -15.89 4.00
N ILE A 148 6.69 -15.43 3.61
CA ILE A 148 6.40 -14.01 3.40
C ILE A 148 6.22 -13.28 4.74
N LEU A 149 5.46 -13.86 5.67
CA LEU A 149 5.15 -13.24 6.96
C LEU A 149 6.35 -13.19 7.91
N SER A 150 7.30 -14.12 7.77
CA SER A 150 8.59 -14.07 8.49
C SER A 150 9.59 -13.07 7.88
N GLY A 151 9.28 -12.48 6.72
CA GLY A 151 10.17 -11.61 5.99
C GLY A 151 11.27 -12.33 5.19
N GLN A 152 11.32 -13.67 5.21
CA GLN A 152 12.30 -14.47 4.46
C GLN A 152 12.16 -14.27 2.95
N LYS A 153 10.92 -14.10 2.45
CA LYS A 153 10.64 -13.80 1.05
C LYS A 153 9.80 -12.54 0.92
N ARG A 154 10.21 -11.67 -0.01
CA ARG A 154 9.40 -10.56 -0.50
C ARG A 154 8.58 -11.03 -1.69
N ILE A 155 7.29 -10.70 -1.66
CA ILE A 155 6.34 -10.92 -2.75
C ILE A 155 6.07 -9.62 -3.50
N CYS A 156 5.74 -9.71 -4.78
CA CYS A 156 5.16 -8.60 -5.56
C CYS A 156 3.98 -9.05 -6.40
N LEU A 157 3.21 -8.08 -6.88
CA LEU A 157 2.20 -8.25 -7.93
C LEU A 157 2.82 -7.95 -9.30
N ALA A 158 2.64 -8.86 -10.26
CA ALA A 158 3.15 -8.75 -11.63
C ALA A 158 2.00 -8.88 -12.63
N VAL A 159 1.34 -7.75 -12.90
CA VAL A 159 0.22 -7.66 -13.86
C VAL A 159 0.63 -6.85 -15.08
N THR A 160 1.09 -5.63 -14.86
CA THR A 160 1.48 -4.66 -15.90
C THR A 160 2.58 -5.19 -16.81
N GLU A 161 2.44 -4.90 -18.09
CA GLU A 161 3.42 -5.18 -19.15
C GLU A 161 3.81 -3.87 -19.83
N PRO A 162 4.93 -3.84 -20.56
CA PRO A 162 5.34 -2.64 -21.29
C PRO A 162 4.28 -2.18 -22.31
N ALA A 163 3.63 -3.14 -22.98
CA ALA A 163 2.55 -2.89 -23.93
C ALA A 163 1.14 -2.81 -23.30
N CYS A 164 0.99 -3.15 -22.01
CA CYS A 164 -0.32 -3.31 -21.38
C CYS A 164 -0.33 -2.82 -19.91
N GLY A 165 -0.92 -1.65 -19.68
CA GLY A 165 -1.15 -1.08 -18.34
C GLY A 165 -2.62 -1.14 -17.93
N SER A 166 -3.39 -0.13 -18.36
CA SER A 166 -4.81 0.01 -18.00
C SER A 166 -5.70 -1.12 -18.54
N ASP A 167 -5.38 -1.64 -19.72
CA ASP A 167 -6.17 -2.67 -20.39
C ASP A 167 -5.67 -4.09 -20.08
N VAL A 168 -5.75 -4.48 -18.82
CA VAL A 168 -5.25 -5.78 -18.30
C VAL A 168 -5.76 -6.98 -19.11
N ARG A 169 -6.93 -6.87 -19.76
CA ARG A 169 -7.52 -7.94 -20.60
C ARG A 169 -6.63 -8.33 -21.78
N ASN A 170 -5.75 -7.43 -22.21
CA ASN A 170 -4.88 -7.58 -23.37
C ASN A 170 -3.42 -7.86 -23.01
N LEU A 171 -3.15 -8.31 -21.78
CA LEU A 171 -1.81 -8.79 -21.42
C LEU A 171 -1.37 -9.95 -22.33
N THR A 172 -0.07 -10.06 -22.58
CA THR A 172 0.54 -10.91 -23.61
C THR A 172 1.50 -11.94 -23.04
N THR A 173 1.94 -11.82 -21.78
CA THR A 173 2.75 -12.84 -21.11
C THR A 173 1.99 -14.16 -21.11
N LYS A 174 2.52 -15.17 -21.79
CA LYS A 174 1.88 -16.47 -21.96
C LYS A 174 2.37 -17.47 -20.91
N ALA A 175 1.49 -18.38 -20.54
CA ALA A 175 1.81 -19.55 -19.74
C ALA A 175 1.18 -20.78 -20.39
N GLU A 176 1.98 -21.55 -21.12
CA GLU A 176 1.53 -22.72 -21.86
C GLU A 176 1.66 -23.97 -21.00
N LYS A 177 0.56 -24.70 -20.81
CA LYS A 177 0.58 -25.93 -20.01
C LYS A 177 1.36 -27.00 -20.78
N SER A 178 2.36 -27.59 -20.12
CA SER A 178 3.14 -28.69 -20.70
C SER A 178 2.26 -29.89 -21.06
N ALA A 179 2.69 -30.69 -22.03
CA ALA A 179 1.97 -31.88 -22.47
C ALA A 179 1.71 -32.88 -21.32
N CYS A 180 2.64 -32.98 -20.36
CA CYS A 180 2.47 -33.83 -19.17
C CYS A 180 1.58 -33.22 -18.07
N GLY A 181 1.14 -31.96 -18.23
CA GLY A 181 0.29 -31.24 -17.28
C GLY A 181 0.97 -30.82 -15.97
N LYS A 182 2.26 -31.13 -15.77
CA LYS A 182 2.97 -30.93 -14.49
C LYS A 182 3.46 -29.50 -14.27
N TYR A 183 3.66 -28.74 -15.33
CA TYR A 183 4.14 -27.35 -15.27
C TYR A 183 3.60 -26.51 -16.43
N TYR A 184 3.65 -25.19 -16.27
CA TYR A 184 3.48 -24.19 -17.33
C TYR A 184 4.85 -23.69 -17.79
N VAL A 185 4.99 -23.42 -19.08
CA VAL A 185 6.13 -22.68 -19.65
C VAL A 185 5.70 -21.23 -19.80
N VAL A 186 6.35 -20.34 -19.06
CA VAL A 186 6.02 -18.92 -19.03
C VAL A 186 7.01 -18.12 -19.87
N ASN A 187 6.47 -17.32 -20.79
CA ASN A 187 7.22 -16.46 -21.71
C ASN A 187 6.57 -15.08 -21.79
N GLY A 188 7.36 -14.02 -21.66
CA GLY A 188 6.89 -12.64 -21.80
C GLY A 188 7.60 -11.66 -20.86
N GLU A 189 6.94 -10.54 -20.60
CA GLU A 189 7.55 -9.43 -19.88
C GLU A 189 6.56 -8.73 -18.95
N LYS A 190 7.07 -8.28 -17.80
CA LYS A 190 6.32 -7.53 -16.78
C LYS A 190 7.07 -6.29 -16.34
N LYS A 191 6.31 -5.34 -15.82
CA LYS A 191 6.81 -4.21 -15.04
C LYS A 191 6.24 -4.32 -13.64
N ILE A 192 7.13 -4.39 -12.64
CA ILE A 192 6.76 -4.52 -11.23
C ILE A 192 7.29 -3.32 -10.43
N SER A 193 6.65 -3.03 -9.29
CA SER A 193 6.97 -1.87 -8.46
C SER A 193 8.04 -2.13 -7.39
N PHE A 194 8.73 -3.28 -7.43
CA PHE A 194 9.75 -3.64 -6.44
C PHE A 194 10.89 -4.48 -7.04
N SER A 195 12.14 -4.13 -6.72
CA SER A 195 13.35 -4.83 -7.17
C SER A 195 13.85 -5.73 -6.05
N GLY A 196 14.15 -7.00 -6.36
CA GLY A 196 14.64 -7.95 -5.36
C GLY A 196 13.56 -8.83 -4.72
N THR A 197 12.40 -8.97 -5.37
CA THR A 197 11.41 -9.99 -4.97
C THR A 197 11.90 -11.40 -5.22
N GLN A 198 11.63 -12.29 -4.27
CA GLN A 198 11.92 -13.71 -4.37
C GLN A 198 10.75 -14.47 -4.99
N VAL A 199 9.55 -13.90 -4.97
CA VAL A 199 8.34 -14.51 -5.54
C VAL A 199 7.41 -13.46 -6.11
N SER A 200 6.73 -13.77 -7.22
CA SER A 200 5.74 -12.88 -7.83
C SER A 200 4.39 -13.54 -8.02
N SER A 201 3.36 -12.86 -7.55
CA SER A 201 1.94 -13.07 -7.89
C SER A 201 1.73 -12.57 -9.33
N THR A 202 1.70 -13.45 -10.33
CA THR A 202 1.83 -13.07 -11.75
C THR A 202 0.59 -13.39 -12.57
N ALA A 203 0.02 -12.38 -13.23
CA ALA A 203 -1.06 -12.58 -14.19
C ALA A 203 -0.47 -12.97 -15.56
N VAL A 204 -0.93 -14.09 -16.09
CA VAL A 204 -0.45 -14.71 -17.33
C VAL A 204 -1.62 -15.16 -18.20
N ARG A 205 -1.42 -15.24 -19.51
CA ARG A 205 -2.40 -15.77 -20.45
C ARG A 205 -2.19 -17.28 -20.61
N THR A 206 -3.14 -18.07 -20.13
CA THR A 206 -3.17 -19.53 -20.34
C THR A 206 -4.17 -19.95 -21.40
N GLY A 207 -5.11 -19.06 -21.76
CA GLY A 207 -6.19 -19.33 -22.73
C GLY A 207 -6.23 -18.32 -23.87
N GLY A 208 -7.42 -18.19 -24.46
CA GLY A 208 -7.69 -17.30 -25.60
C GLY A 208 -7.65 -15.80 -25.27
N PRO A 209 -8.11 -14.93 -26.18
CA PRO A 209 -8.15 -13.48 -25.95
C PRO A 209 -9.12 -13.09 -24.83
N GLY A 210 -8.95 -11.88 -24.29
CA GLY A 210 -9.85 -11.31 -23.29
C GLY A 210 -9.62 -11.82 -21.86
N ALA A 211 -10.59 -11.50 -20.99
CA ALA A 211 -10.50 -11.70 -19.54
C ALA A 211 -10.46 -13.19 -19.13
N GLU A 212 -11.19 -14.04 -19.84
CA GLU A 212 -11.31 -15.48 -19.54
C GLU A 212 -10.04 -16.27 -19.91
N GLY A 213 -9.15 -15.69 -20.71
CA GLY A 213 -7.85 -16.29 -21.03
C GLY A 213 -6.76 -16.02 -20.00
N ILE A 214 -7.04 -15.21 -18.96
CA ILE A 214 -6.06 -14.79 -17.96
C ILE A 214 -6.15 -15.69 -16.74
N SER A 215 -5.01 -16.24 -16.33
CA SER A 215 -4.78 -17.00 -15.11
C SER A 215 -3.76 -16.30 -14.23
N PHE A 216 -3.54 -16.86 -13.05
CA PHE A 216 -2.66 -16.28 -12.06
C PHE A 216 -1.72 -17.36 -11.52
N LEU A 217 -0.40 -17.13 -11.58
CA LEU A 217 0.63 -18.06 -11.12
C LEU A 217 1.47 -17.40 -10.03
N LEU A 218 1.79 -18.16 -8.98
CA LEU A 218 2.87 -17.79 -8.07
C LEU A 218 4.20 -18.22 -8.72
N ILE A 219 5.09 -17.28 -9.02
CA ILE A 219 6.34 -17.57 -9.72
C ILE A 219 7.53 -17.23 -8.81
N PRO A 220 8.23 -18.22 -8.24
CA PRO A 220 9.49 -18.00 -7.53
C PRO A 220 10.58 -17.51 -8.49
N ARG A 221 11.56 -16.76 -7.99
CA ARG A 221 12.74 -16.39 -8.77
C ARG A 221 13.53 -17.66 -9.12
N MET A 222 13.66 -17.95 -10.40
CA MET A 222 14.28 -19.18 -10.93
C MET A 222 14.95 -18.93 -12.29
N ALA A 223 15.58 -19.98 -12.84
CA ALA A 223 16.20 -19.93 -14.16
C ALA A 223 15.19 -19.48 -15.24
N GLY A 224 15.66 -18.67 -16.19
CA GLY A 224 14.82 -18.05 -17.22
C GLY A 224 14.22 -16.69 -16.83
N ILE A 225 14.34 -16.26 -15.56
CA ILE A 225 13.87 -14.93 -15.12
C ILE A 225 15.03 -13.94 -15.10
N ARG A 226 14.90 -12.85 -15.87
CA ARG A 226 15.85 -11.72 -15.85
C ARG A 226 15.15 -10.46 -15.35
N THR A 227 15.89 -9.60 -14.65
CA THR A 227 15.35 -8.37 -14.07
C THR A 227 16.25 -7.18 -14.37
N ARG A 228 15.66 -6.04 -14.72
CA ARG A 228 16.38 -4.78 -14.93
C ARG A 228 15.64 -3.64 -14.24
N LYS A 229 16.31 -2.94 -13.31
CA LYS A 229 15.75 -1.76 -12.64
C LYS A 229 15.48 -0.63 -13.65
N ILE A 230 14.40 0.11 -13.41
CA ILE A 230 14.00 1.30 -14.16
C ILE A 230 14.11 2.48 -13.22
N GLU A 231 14.92 3.47 -13.60
CA GLU A 231 14.95 4.76 -12.92
C GLU A 231 13.70 5.56 -13.31
N ILE A 232 12.99 6.10 -12.31
CA ILE A 232 11.77 6.89 -12.50
C ILE A 232 11.94 8.25 -11.84
N GLY A 233 11.27 9.29 -12.37
CA GLY A 233 11.34 10.65 -11.82
C GLY A 233 10.59 10.87 -10.50
N ALA A 234 10.19 9.80 -9.82
CA ALA A 234 9.57 9.85 -8.49
C ALA A 234 10.65 9.58 -7.42
N ASP A 235 10.25 9.04 -6.26
CA ASP A 235 11.18 8.69 -5.18
C ASP A 235 12.22 7.66 -5.68
N GLY A 236 13.52 7.95 -5.44
CA GLY A 236 14.65 7.10 -5.84
C GLY A 236 14.69 5.73 -5.14
N LEU A 237 13.91 5.58 -4.06
CA LEU A 237 13.65 4.31 -3.40
C LEU A 237 12.65 3.43 -4.16
N SER A 238 11.93 3.99 -5.15
CA SER A 238 11.07 3.20 -6.01
C SER A 238 11.91 2.20 -6.80
N ALA A 239 11.66 0.94 -6.52
CA ALA A 239 12.41 -0.17 -7.08
C ALA A 239 11.71 -0.73 -8.33
N THR A 240 11.20 0.16 -9.19
CA THR A 240 10.48 -0.23 -10.40
C THR A 240 11.39 -1.08 -11.29
N THR A 241 10.92 -2.24 -11.74
CA THR A 241 11.76 -3.27 -12.38
C THR A 241 11.05 -3.89 -13.58
N TYR A 242 11.76 -3.99 -14.71
CA TYR A 242 11.37 -4.87 -15.81
C TYR A 242 11.75 -6.31 -15.46
N VAL A 243 10.83 -7.23 -15.73
CA VAL A 243 11.01 -8.67 -15.57
C VAL A 243 10.78 -9.32 -16.92
N ILE A 244 11.70 -10.18 -17.34
CA ILE A 244 11.61 -10.97 -18.57
C ILE A 244 11.56 -12.43 -18.16
N PHE A 245 10.58 -13.16 -18.68
CA PHE A 245 10.43 -14.60 -18.55
C PHE A 245 10.80 -15.26 -19.89
N GLU A 246 11.79 -16.14 -19.86
CA GLU A 246 12.21 -16.96 -20.99
C GLU A 246 12.19 -18.43 -20.59
N ASP A 247 11.23 -19.18 -21.13
CA ASP A 247 11.01 -20.61 -20.93
C ASP A 247 10.96 -21.04 -19.45
N VAL A 248 10.34 -20.22 -18.61
CA VAL A 248 10.28 -20.44 -17.17
C VAL A 248 9.28 -21.54 -16.85
N LYS A 249 9.76 -22.66 -16.31
CA LYS A 249 8.93 -23.85 -15.99
C LYS A 249 8.34 -23.75 -14.59
N VAL A 250 7.12 -23.24 -14.49
CA VAL A 250 6.39 -23.06 -13.22
C VAL A 250 5.53 -24.29 -12.93
N PRO A 251 5.68 -24.98 -11.78
CA PRO A 251 4.86 -26.16 -11.46
C PRO A 251 3.36 -25.84 -11.49
N ALA A 252 2.54 -26.77 -11.99
CA ALA A 252 1.11 -26.52 -12.18
C ALA A 252 0.36 -26.31 -10.85
N GLU A 253 0.88 -26.88 -9.75
CA GLU A 253 0.35 -26.67 -8.39
C GLU A 253 0.56 -25.23 -7.86
N TYR A 254 1.36 -24.40 -8.54
CA TYR A 254 1.55 -22.98 -8.23
C TYR A 254 0.49 -22.08 -8.91
N LEU A 255 -0.48 -22.68 -9.59
CA LEU A 255 -1.70 -22.00 -10.04
C LEU A 255 -2.45 -21.45 -8.82
N VAL A 256 -2.77 -20.16 -8.89
CA VAL A 256 -3.55 -19.46 -7.88
C VAL A 256 -5.01 -19.46 -8.32
N GLY A 257 -5.85 -20.17 -7.58
CA GLY A 257 -7.26 -20.37 -7.93
C GLY A 257 -7.41 -21.28 -9.15
N SER A 258 -8.30 -20.90 -10.06
CA SER A 258 -8.62 -21.68 -11.25
C SER A 258 -8.10 -21.01 -12.53
N GLU A 259 -7.77 -21.83 -13.54
CA GLU A 259 -7.42 -21.32 -14.86
C GLU A 259 -8.55 -20.43 -15.42
N GLY A 260 -8.18 -19.32 -16.08
CA GLY A 260 -9.10 -18.36 -16.69
C GLY A 260 -9.82 -17.40 -15.71
N GLN A 261 -9.61 -17.56 -14.41
CA GLN A 261 -10.21 -16.66 -13.40
C GLN A 261 -9.28 -15.53 -12.94
N GLY A 262 -8.06 -15.46 -13.48
CA GLY A 262 -7.02 -14.51 -13.07
C GLY A 262 -7.44 -13.05 -13.20
N PHE A 263 -8.18 -12.68 -14.26
CA PHE A 263 -8.68 -11.30 -14.41
C PHE A 263 -9.59 -10.89 -13.24
N ARG A 264 -10.48 -11.79 -12.78
CA ARG A 264 -11.37 -11.51 -11.64
C ARG A 264 -10.58 -11.34 -10.35
N TYR A 265 -9.55 -12.16 -10.14
CA TYR A 265 -8.68 -12.06 -8.97
C TYR A 265 -7.94 -10.72 -8.92
N VAL A 266 -7.42 -10.25 -10.07
CA VAL A 266 -6.80 -8.92 -10.19
C VAL A 266 -7.79 -7.80 -9.84
N MET A 267 -9.00 -7.82 -10.41
CA MET A 267 -10.01 -6.79 -10.11
C MET A 267 -10.44 -6.77 -8.64
N SER A 268 -10.56 -7.95 -8.01
CA SER A 268 -10.87 -8.08 -6.59
C SER A 268 -9.77 -7.50 -5.69
N ASN A 269 -8.51 -7.71 -6.07
CA ASN A 269 -7.35 -7.18 -5.35
C ASN A 269 -7.31 -5.64 -5.38
N PHE A 270 -7.65 -5.05 -6.53
CA PHE A 270 -7.54 -3.60 -6.74
C PHE A 270 -8.47 -2.76 -5.86
N ASN A 271 -9.52 -3.32 -5.27
CA ASN A 271 -10.41 -2.55 -4.40
C ASN A 271 -9.71 -2.11 -3.11
N HIS A 272 -9.02 -3.03 -2.42
CA HIS A 272 -8.23 -2.67 -1.23
C HIS A 272 -7.03 -1.80 -1.60
N GLU A 273 -6.35 -2.11 -2.71
CA GLU A 273 -5.23 -1.29 -3.21
C GLU A 273 -5.64 0.18 -3.44
N ARG A 274 -6.83 0.43 -4.00
CA ARG A 274 -7.36 1.80 -4.19
C ARG A 274 -7.56 2.52 -2.87
N LEU A 275 -8.10 1.84 -1.87
CA LEU A 275 -8.33 2.39 -0.54
C LEU A 275 -6.99 2.73 0.15
N TRP A 276 -6.03 1.82 0.08
CA TRP A 276 -4.67 2.04 0.58
C TRP A 276 -3.97 3.25 -0.07
N ILE A 277 -4.16 3.46 -1.38
CA ILE A 277 -3.65 4.67 -2.07
C ILE A 277 -4.35 5.93 -1.54
N ALA A 278 -5.64 5.86 -1.18
CA ALA A 278 -6.32 7.00 -0.56
C ALA A 278 -5.69 7.34 0.81
N PHE A 279 -5.42 6.34 1.65
CA PHE A 279 -4.73 6.51 2.94
C PHE A 279 -3.39 7.23 2.77
N GLN A 280 -2.59 6.80 1.78
CA GLN A 280 -1.34 7.44 1.39
C GLN A 280 -1.49 8.92 1.06
N THR A 281 -2.38 9.22 0.12
CA THR A 281 -2.55 10.59 -0.35
C THR A 281 -3.01 11.52 0.76
N LEU A 282 -3.80 11.01 1.70
CA LEU A 282 -4.28 11.75 2.86
C LEU A 282 -3.13 12.10 3.81
N ARG A 283 -2.31 11.12 4.21
CA ARG A 283 -1.17 11.39 5.08
C ARG A 283 -0.12 12.29 4.41
N ASN A 284 0.20 12.05 3.14
CA ASN A 284 1.14 12.88 2.39
C ASN A 284 0.69 14.35 2.36
N ALA A 285 -0.59 14.62 2.11
CA ALA A 285 -1.12 15.97 2.14
C ALA A 285 -1.00 16.63 3.53
N ARG A 286 -1.21 15.88 4.61
CA ARG A 286 -1.01 16.39 5.98
C ARG A 286 0.46 16.71 6.28
N ILE A 287 1.40 15.90 5.79
CA ILE A 287 2.84 16.18 5.90
C ILE A 287 3.17 17.49 5.17
N CYS A 288 2.73 17.63 3.92
CA CYS A 288 2.92 18.88 3.16
C CYS A 288 2.35 20.10 3.89
N LEU A 289 1.14 19.99 4.44
CA LEU A 289 0.52 21.04 5.22
C LEU A 289 1.31 21.38 6.48
N GLN A 290 1.78 20.35 7.20
CA GLN A 290 2.59 20.52 8.41
C GLN A 290 3.86 21.32 8.10
N ASP A 291 4.60 20.92 7.08
CA ASP A 291 5.89 21.52 6.71
C ASP A 291 5.70 22.96 6.20
N ALA A 292 4.73 23.17 5.31
CA ALA A 292 4.41 24.50 4.79
C ALA A 292 3.90 25.44 5.89
N MET A 293 3.08 24.95 6.83
CA MET A 293 2.59 25.74 7.95
C MET A 293 3.74 26.10 8.90
N ALA A 294 4.60 25.14 9.24
CA ALA A 294 5.78 25.37 10.07
C ALA A 294 6.70 26.44 9.47
N TRP A 295 6.87 26.42 8.14
CA TRP A 295 7.60 27.46 7.40
C TRP A 295 6.89 28.81 7.44
N ALA A 296 5.61 28.86 7.10
CA ALA A 296 4.83 30.10 7.01
C ALA A 296 4.72 30.85 8.37
N MET A 297 4.75 30.11 9.48
CA MET A 297 4.75 30.66 10.84
C MET A 297 6.09 31.28 11.27
N LYS A 298 7.19 30.96 10.56
CA LYS A 298 8.56 31.42 10.86
C LYS A 298 9.09 32.41 9.84
N ARG A 299 8.76 32.25 8.57
CA ARG A 299 9.29 33.05 7.47
C ARG A 299 8.70 34.47 7.49
N GLU A 300 9.56 35.47 7.51
CA GLU A 300 9.18 36.86 7.33
C GLU A 300 9.36 37.31 5.86
N ALA A 301 8.37 38.03 5.34
CA ALA A 301 8.39 38.65 4.02
C ALA A 301 7.47 39.88 4.03
N PHE A 302 7.91 40.97 3.41
CA PHE A 302 7.17 42.25 3.38
C PHE A 302 6.83 42.78 4.78
N GLY A 303 7.74 42.61 5.75
CA GLY A 303 7.62 43.17 7.10
C GLY A 303 6.71 42.42 8.07
N VAL A 304 6.15 41.27 7.66
CA VAL A 304 5.29 40.42 8.51
C VAL A 304 5.64 38.95 8.30
N LYS A 305 5.15 38.08 9.20
CA LYS A 305 5.22 36.63 8.97
C LYS A 305 4.36 36.24 7.76
N LEU A 306 4.80 35.24 7.01
CA LEU A 306 4.11 34.82 5.79
C LEU A 306 2.66 34.41 6.06
N ILE A 307 2.39 33.73 7.19
CA ILE A 307 1.03 33.38 7.63
C ILE A 307 0.12 34.59 7.90
N GLU A 308 0.68 35.79 8.13
CA GLU A 308 -0.09 37.02 8.35
C GLU A 308 -0.60 37.61 7.02
N GLN A 309 -0.15 37.11 5.88
CA GLN A 309 -0.68 37.52 4.59
C GLN A 309 -2.02 36.82 4.29
N PRO A 310 -3.10 37.55 3.93
CA PRO A 310 -4.41 36.96 3.66
C PRO A 310 -4.40 35.87 2.59
N VAL A 311 -3.60 36.04 1.53
CA VAL A 311 -3.48 35.06 0.43
C VAL A 311 -2.91 33.71 0.90
N VAL A 312 -1.99 33.73 1.87
CA VAL A 312 -1.39 32.53 2.44
C VAL A 312 -2.41 31.80 3.31
N ARG A 313 -3.14 32.52 4.19
CA ARG A 313 -4.23 31.92 4.97
C ARG A 313 -5.33 31.33 4.10
N HIS A 314 -5.69 32.00 3.01
CA HIS A 314 -6.68 31.51 2.06
C HIS A 314 -6.23 30.17 1.42
N LYS A 315 -4.96 30.04 1.05
CA LYS A 315 -4.39 28.78 0.55
C LYS A 315 -4.49 27.67 1.59
N PHE A 316 -4.07 27.92 2.83
CA PHE A 316 -4.19 26.92 3.90
C PHE A 316 -5.63 26.49 4.16
N GLY A 317 -6.58 27.44 4.26
CA GLY A 317 -8.00 27.11 4.44
C GLY A 317 -8.56 26.29 3.27
N SER A 318 -8.17 26.61 2.05
CA SER A 318 -8.61 25.88 0.85
C SER A 318 -8.07 24.46 0.82
N MET A 319 -6.78 24.26 1.12
CA MET A 319 -6.16 22.94 1.23
C MET A 319 -6.75 22.11 2.37
N ALA A 320 -6.91 22.71 3.55
CA ALA A 320 -7.45 22.05 4.73
C ALA A 320 -8.86 21.51 4.50
N LYS A 321 -9.73 22.29 3.84
CA LYS A 321 -11.08 21.87 3.47
C LYS A 321 -11.06 20.57 2.65
N GLU A 322 -10.16 20.47 1.67
CA GLU A 322 -10.04 19.28 0.82
C GLU A 322 -9.51 18.06 1.60
N VAL A 323 -8.53 18.27 2.48
CA VAL A 323 -7.96 17.20 3.32
C VAL A 323 -8.99 16.66 4.31
N GLU A 324 -9.71 17.52 5.02
CA GLU A 324 -10.73 17.11 5.99
C GLU A 324 -11.94 16.44 5.31
N ALA A 325 -12.33 16.90 4.11
CA ALA A 325 -13.36 16.25 3.32
C ALA A 325 -12.94 14.84 2.87
N LEU A 326 -11.68 14.66 2.46
CA LEU A 326 -11.16 13.34 2.08
C LEU A 326 -11.03 12.41 3.29
N GLN A 327 -10.64 12.92 4.46
CA GLN A 327 -10.62 12.15 5.72
C GLN A 327 -12.01 11.57 6.01
N ALA A 328 -13.05 12.41 6.02
CA ALA A 328 -14.42 11.98 6.31
C ALA A 328 -14.91 10.93 5.30
N TRP A 329 -14.65 11.13 4.01
CA TRP A 329 -15.02 10.16 2.97
C TRP A 329 -14.25 8.84 3.12
N THR A 330 -12.96 8.91 3.47
CA THR A 330 -12.14 7.73 3.72
C THR A 330 -12.68 6.92 4.91
N GLU A 331 -12.96 7.58 6.02
CA GLU A 331 -13.53 6.95 7.22
C GLU A 331 -14.91 6.34 6.95
N GLN A 332 -15.74 7.01 6.14
CA GLN A 332 -17.03 6.46 5.71
C GLN A 332 -16.84 5.14 4.94
N ILE A 333 -15.96 5.09 3.93
CA ILE A 333 -15.74 3.86 3.15
C ILE A 333 -15.17 2.75 4.04
N VAL A 334 -14.25 3.07 4.96
CA VAL A 334 -13.70 2.10 5.91
C VAL A 334 -14.82 1.52 6.79
N TYR A 335 -15.69 2.38 7.32
CA TYR A 335 -16.85 1.97 8.11
C TYR A 335 -17.79 1.07 7.32
N GLU A 336 -18.18 1.47 6.10
CA GLU A 336 -19.07 0.67 5.25
C GLU A 336 -18.46 -0.69 4.94
N LEU A 337 -17.16 -0.73 4.61
CA LEU A 337 -16.45 -1.99 4.39
C LEU A 337 -16.49 -2.86 5.64
N ASP A 338 -16.22 -2.32 6.83
CA ASP A 338 -16.28 -3.04 8.12
C ASP A 338 -17.65 -3.68 8.41
N HIS A 339 -18.73 -3.08 7.91
CA HIS A 339 -20.10 -3.54 8.15
C HIS A 339 -20.73 -4.29 6.96
N MET A 340 -19.98 -4.49 5.87
CA MET A 340 -20.41 -5.24 4.70
C MET A 340 -19.71 -6.60 4.59
N SER A 341 -20.40 -7.55 3.96
CA SER A 341 -19.76 -8.78 3.50
C SER A 341 -18.66 -8.42 2.49
N TYR A 342 -17.63 -9.27 2.37
CA TYR A 342 -16.56 -9.05 1.40
C TYR A 342 -17.08 -8.93 -0.04
N GLN A 343 -18.08 -9.74 -0.40
CA GLN A 343 -18.68 -9.74 -1.73
C GLN A 343 -19.48 -8.45 -1.99
N ASP A 344 -20.27 -8.00 -1.01
CA ASP A 344 -21.05 -6.76 -1.12
C ASP A 344 -20.17 -5.53 -1.16
N GLY A 345 -19.16 -5.44 -0.30
CA GLY A 345 -18.19 -4.34 -0.32
C GLY A 345 -17.52 -4.22 -1.69
N ASN A 346 -17.07 -5.34 -2.27
CA ASN A 346 -16.46 -5.34 -3.60
C ASN A 346 -17.43 -4.93 -4.72
N ARG A 347 -18.69 -5.38 -4.64
CA ARG A 347 -19.71 -5.10 -5.67
C ARG A 347 -20.23 -3.67 -5.59
N GLN A 348 -20.51 -3.19 -4.38
CA GLN A 348 -21.21 -1.93 -4.13
C GLN A 348 -20.24 -0.75 -3.98
N LEU A 349 -19.09 -0.96 -3.33
CA LEU A 349 -18.15 0.12 -3.02
C LEU A 349 -16.96 0.21 -3.98
N GLY A 350 -16.79 -0.75 -4.91
CA GLY A 350 -15.66 -0.75 -5.85
C GLY A 350 -15.55 0.55 -6.67
N GLY A 351 -16.68 1.06 -7.16
CA GLY A 351 -16.74 2.34 -7.90
C GLY A 351 -16.49 3.55 -7.00
N VAL A 352 -17.11 3.59 -5.82
CA VAL A 352 -16.95 4.69 -4.85
C VAL A 352 -15.51 4.77 -4.34
N THR A 353 -14.88 3.64 -4.06
CA THR A 353 -13.47 3.55 -3.66
C THR A 353 -12.54 4.02 -4.78
N ALA A 354 -12.88 3.74 -6.04
CA ALA A 354 -12.12 4.27 -7.17
C ALA A 354 -12.22 5.81 -7.27
N LEU A 355 -13.41 6.39 -7.02
CA LEU A 355 -13.59 7.84 -6.95
C LEU A 355 -12.79 8.45 -5.79
N LEU A 356 -12.81 7.82 -4.61
CA LEU A 356 -11.99 8.24 -3.47
C LEU A 356 -10.50 8.28 -3.84
N LYS A 357 -9.98 7.21 -4.47
CA LYS A 357 -8.58 7.17 -4.93
C LYS A 357 -8.25 8.29 -5.91
N VAL A 358 -9.15 8.58 -6.87
CA VAL A 358 -8.96 9.67 -7.83
C VAL A 358 -8.95 11.01 -7.13
N LYS A 359 -9.92 11.26 -6.24
CA LYS A 359 -10.01 12.49 -5.46
C LYS A 359 -8.79 12.68 -4.56
N GLY A 360 -8.30 11.60 -3.94
CA GLY A 360 -7.09 11.60 -3.13
C GLY A 360 -5.85 12.02 -3.94
N GLY A 361 -5.67 11.47 -5.14
CA GLY A 361 -4.58 11.88 -6.02
C GLY A 361 -4.64 13.35 -6.45
N GLN A 362 -5.84 13.84 -6.81
CA GLN A 362 -6.06 15.25 -7.17
C GLN A 362 -5.82 16.19 -5.99
N MET A 363 -6.35 15.84 -4.82
CA MET A 363 -6.18 16.59 -3.58
C MET A 363 -4.69 16.65 -3.20
N ASN A 364 -3.98 15.53 -3.20
CA ASN A 364 -2.57 15.49 -2.84
C ASN A 364 -1.71 16.33 -3.79
N LYS A 365 -1.99 16.28 -5.10
CA LYS A 365 -1.34 17.17 -6.07
C LYS A 365 -1.61 18.64 -5.74
N TYR A 366 -2.88 19.00 -5.55
CA TYR A 366 -3.28 20.38 -5.23
C TYR A 366 -2.61 20.90 -3.95
N VAL A 367 -2.56 20.08 -2.89
CA VAL A 367 -1.92 20.44 -1.63
C VAL A 367 -0.41 20.58 -1.80
N ALA A 368 0.25 19.59 -2.42
CA ALA A 368 1.69 19.63 -2.66
C ALA A 368 2.11 20.85 -3.50
N ASP A 369 1.42 21.10 -4.61
CA ASP A 369 1.71 22.23 -5.51
C ASP A 369 1.60 23.58 -4.77
N ASN A 370 0.59 23.76 -3.90
CA ASN A 370 0.43 24.98 -3.10
C ASN A 370 1.44 25.07 -1.94
N CYS A 371 1.80 23.94 -1.31
CA CYS A 371 2.79 23.92 -0.24
C CYS A 371 4.17 24.32 -0.75
N VAL A 372 4.59 23.78 -1.91
CA VAL A 372 5.83 24.19 -2.59
C VAL A 372 5.81 25.69 -2.86
N GLN A 373 4.73 26.22 -3.41
CA GLN A 373 4.61 27.66 -3.69
C GLN A 373 4.68 28.54 -2.43
N ILE A 374 4.16 28.08 -1.30
CA ILE A 374 4.25 28.81 -0.01
C ILE A 374 5.69 28.79 0.51
N MET A 375 6.44 27.72 0.24
CA MET A 375 7.81 27.55 0.71
C MET A 375 8.85 28.32 -0.12
N GLY A 376 8.51 28.71 -1.36
CA GLY A 376 9.34 29.52 -2.24
C GLY A 376 9.52 28.84 -3.58
#